data_AF-A0A087XPY2-F1
#
_entry.id   AF-A0A087XPY2-F1
#
_cell.length_a   1.000
_cell.length_b   1.000
_cell.length_c   1.000
_cell.angle_alpha   90.00
_cell.angle_beta   90.00
_cell.angle_gamma   90.00
#
_symmetry.space_group_name_H-M   'P 1'
#
loop_
_entity.id
_entity.type
_entity.pdbx_description
1 polymer ?
#
loop_
_entity_poly.entity_id
_entity_poly.type
_entity_poly.pdbx_seq_one_letter_code
_entity_poly.pdbx_strand_id
1 'polypeptide(L)'
;MSRCGGSLIHPQWILTAAHCWTWQRGWFMTAMLRVHPRTVRRNPQDNQIILRNPVVYIDNNGRQHDIMLLRLQRPVTNVNPVPLPNCNNINNIPNTGDRVQLAGEAATTTGPNNRRVPNAPIPPHLQCVDMTVRGRPRYFEHIFSVSEPNRDVCFGDSGGGVIFNNMIYGVISGVLDGTHACVREAIMMDVCRYLPWINQIIAQP
;
A
#
# COMPACT_ATOMS: atom_id res chain seq x y z
N MET A 1 15.32 6.76 -7.70
CA MET A 1 13.90 7.15 -7.53
C MET A 1 13.25 6.12 -6.64
N SER A 2 12.86 6.49 -5.42
CA SER A 2 12.01 5.63 -4.59
C SER A 2 10.63 5.56 -5.25
N ARG A 3 10.13 4.36 -5.51
CA ARG A 3 8.75 4.12 -5.96
C ARG A 3 8.00 3.45 -4.82
N CYS A 4 6.74 3.79 -4.69
CA CYS A 4 5.80 3.14 -3.79
C CYS A 4 4.55 2.76 -4.58
N GLY A 5 3.83 1.78 -4.05
CA GLY A 5 2.44 1.54 -4.38
C GLY A 5 1.50 2.55 -3.73
N GLY A 6 0.23 2.43 -4.11
CA GLY A 6 -0.86 3.23 -3.55
C GLY A 6 -2.18 2.72 -4.09
N SER A 7 -3.26 2.93 -3.34
CA SER A 7 -4.61 2.52 -3.73
C SER A 7 -5.51 3.74 -3.87
N LEU A 8 -6.15 3.89 -5.03
CA LEU A 8 -7.20 4.90 -5.21
C LEU A 8 -8.43 4.47 -4.40
N ILE A 9 -8.77 5.19 -3.33
CA ILE A 9 -9.91 4.86 -2.45
C ILE A 9 -11.08 5.86 -2.61
N HIS A 10 -10.83 6.96 -3.31
CA HIS A 10 -11.79 8.00 -3.69
C HIS A 10 -11.32 8.59 -5.03
N PRO A 11 -12.18 9.18 -5.88
CA PRO A 11 -11.75 9.80 -7.15
C PRO A 11 -10.58 10.80 -7.04
N GLN A 12 -10.37 11.39 -5.87
CA GLN A 12 -9.26 12.33 -5.60
C GLN A 12 -8.31 11.92 -4.48
N TRP A 13 -8.45 10.74 -3.88
CA TRP A 13 -7.60 10.33 -2.75
C TRP A 13 -6.96 8.97 -2.96
N ILE A 14 -5.63 8.96 -2.80
CA ILE A 14 -4.82 7.75 -2.76
C ILE A 14 -4.44 7.45 -1.31
N LEU A 15 -4.67 6.21 -0.88
CA LEU A 15 -4.18 5.66 0.37
C LEU A 15 -2.82 4.98 0.13
N THR A 16 -1.83 5.30 0.96
CA THR A 16 -0.46 4.76 0.85
C THR A 16 0.24 4.81 2.22
N ALA A 17 1.50 4.39 2.28
CA ALA A 17 2.32 4.44 3.49
C ALA A 17 2.96 5.83 3.67
N ALA A 18 3.15 6.28 4.91
CA ALA A 18 3.67 7.61 5.19
C ALA A 18 5.15 7.76 4.79
N HIS A 19 5.95 6.70 4.93
CA HIS A 19 7.36 6.71 4.55
C HIS A 19 7.59 6.86 3.03
N CYS A 20 6.55 6.73 2.22
CA CYS A 20 6.62 6.96 0.77
C CYS A 20 6.78 8.45 0.41
N TRP A 21 6.46 9.37 1.32
CA TRP A 21 6.63 10.80 1.10
C TRP A 21 8.00 11.30 1.56
N THR A 22 8.64 12.15 0.75
CA THR A 22 9.89 12.82 1.11
C THR A 22 9.62 14.25 1.57
N TRP A 23 9.99 14.57 2.82
CA TRP A 23 9.75 15.87 3.45
C TRP A 23 10.84 16.92 3.13
N GLN A 24 11.26 16.98 1.87
CA GLN A 24 12.25 17.94 1.40
C GLN A 24 11.56 19.12 0.70
N ARG A 25 12.09 20.33 0.93
CA ARG A 25 11.58 21.53 0.25
C ARG A 25 11.68 21.35 -1.26
N GLY A 26 10.58 21.61 -1.97
CA GLY A 26 10.53 21.47 -3.43
C GLY A 26 10.13 20.07 -3.93
N TRP A 27 10.00 19.08 -3.03
CA TRP A 27 9.56 17.74 -3.38
C TRP A 27 8.21 17.74 -4.10
N PHE A 28 8.09 16.88 -5.10
CA PHE A 28 6.85 16.59 -5.81
C PHE A 28 6.71 15.10 -6.05
N MET A 29 5.47 14.65 -6.12
CA MET A 29 5.12 13.26 -6.38
C MET A 29 4.05 13.22 -7.48
N THR A 30 4.10 12.18 -8.30
CA THR A 30 3.06 11.90 -9.29
C THR A 30 2.57 10.48 -9.08
N ALA A 31 1.27 10.27 -9.26
CA ALA A 31 0.68 8.94 -9.27
C ALA A 31 0.54 8.49 -10.72
N MET A 32 0.96 7.26 -11.00
CA MET A 32 0.70 6.60 -12.28
C MET A 32 -0.42 5.59 -12.07
N LEU A 33 -1.57 5.83 -12.69
CA LEU A 33 -2.72 4.94 -12.67
C LEU A 33 -2.63 3.95 -13.84
N ARG A 34 -3.38 2.85 -13.75
CA ARG A 34 -3.52 1.86 -14.85
C ARG A 34 -2.18 1.41 -15.45
N VAL A 35 -1.17 1.20 -14.61
CA VAL A 35 0.19 0.85 -15.06
C VAL A 35 0.20 -0.47 -15.84
N HIS A 36 -0.76 -1.36 -15.56
CA HIS A 36 -0.95 -2.64 -16.22
C HIS A 36 -2.27 -2.70 -17.04
N PRO A 37 -2.26 -3.31 -18.25
CA PRO A 37 -1.09 -3.75 -18.99
C PRO A 37 -0.27 -2.55 -19.47
N ARG A 38 1.07 -2.67 -19.48
CA ARG A 38 2.00 -1.65 -20.02
C ARG A 38 1.86 -1.60 -21.54
N THR A 39 0.72 -1.15 -22.05
CA THR A 39 0.50 -0.94 -23.48
C THR A 39 1.19 0.35 -23.92
N VAL A 40 1.64 0.38 -25.18
CA VAL A 40 2.56 1.41 -25.72
C VAL A 40 1.95 2.82 -25.72
N ARG A 41 0.62 2.95 -25.58
CA ARG A 41 -0.08 4.25 -25.49
C ARG A 41 -0.63 4.48 -24.08
N ARG A 42 0.19 5.07 -23.21
CA ARG A 42 -0.31 5.62 -21.94
C ARG A 42 -1.23 6.79 -22.22
N ASN A 43 -2.38 6.84 -21.55
CA ASN A 43 -3.22 8.02 -21.59
C ASN A 43 -2.53 9.12 -20.76
N PRO A 44 -2.39 10.37 -21.23
CA PRO A 44 -1.91 11.48 -20.41
C PRO A 44 -2.70 11.67 -19.10
N GLN A 45 -3.94 11.17 -19.04
CA GLN A 45 -4.77 11.13 -17.83
C GLN A 45 -4.35 10.05 -16.82
N ASP A 46 -3.50 9.09 -17.18
CA ASP A 46 -3.01 8.09 -16.23
C ASP A 46 -1.95 8.67 -15.29
N ASN A 47 -1.29 9.76 -15.70
CA ASN A 47 -0.40 10.52 -14.84
C ASN A 47 -1.20 11.59 -14.09
N GLN A 48 -1.19 11.49 -12.75
CA GLN A 48 -1.88 12.40 -11.86
C GLN A 48 -0.86 13.16 -11.00
N ILE A 49 -1.09 14.46 -10.88
CA ILE A 49 -0.31 15.32 -9.99
C ILE A 49 -0.88 15.16 -8.58
N ILE A 50 0.00 14.88 -7.62
CA ILE A 50 -0.33 14.86 -6.19
C ILE A 50 -0.07 16.27 -5.62
N LEU A 51 -1.03 16.79 -4.88
CA LEU A 51 -0.90 18.07 -4.19
C LEU A 51 0.14 17.97 -3.06
N ARG A 52 0.86 19.07 -2.79
CA ARG A 52 1.97 19.13 -1.82
C ARG A 52 1.50 19.31 -0.38
N ASN A 53 0.48 18.57 0.02
CA ASN A 53 -0.12 18.56 1.36
C ASN A 53 -0.56 17.14 1.75
N PRO A 54 0.38 16.19 1.84
CA PRO A 54 0.07 14.85 2.34
C PRO A 54 -0.57 14.91 3.73
N VAL A 55 -1.55 14.05 3.98
CA VAL A 55 -2.20 13.93 5.28
C VAL A 55 -1.75 12.63 5.93
N VAL A 56 -0.87 12.73 6.92
CA VAL A 56 -0.39 11.58 7.72
C VAL A 56 -1.24 11.44 8.97
N TYR A 57 -1.59 10.21 9.34
CA TYR A 57 -2.26 9.96 10.60
C TYR A 57 -1.33 10.21 11.80
N ILE A 58 -1.82 10.99 12.77
CA ILE A 58 -1.13 11.26 14.04
C ILE A 58 -2.05 10.80 15.17
N ASP A 59 -1.55 9.95 16.07
CA ASP A 59 -2.32 9.47 17.22
C ASP A 59 -2.44 10.55 18.32
N ASN A 60 -3.24 10.27 19.35
CA ASN A 60 -3.46 11.19 20.47
C ASN A 60 -2.18 11.48 21.31
N ASN A 61 -1.11 10.70 21.11
CA ASN A 61 0.19 10.91 21.76
C ASN A 61 1.17 11.67 20.85
N GLY A 62 0.72 12.16 19.69
CA GLY A 62 1.57 12.86 18.72
C GLY A 62 2.44 11.92 17.86
N ARG A 63 2.20 10.60 17.87
CA ARG A 63 2.97 9.63 17.08
C ARG A 63 2.40 9.53 15.67
N GLN A 64 3.29 9.63 14.69
CA GLN A 64 2.95 9.36 13.30
C GLN A 64 2.87 7.85 13.06
N HIS A 65 1.77 7.42 12.45
CA HIS A 65 1.64 6.05 11.95
C HIS A 65 2.02 5.99 10.46
N ASP A 66 2.45 4.83 9.98
CA ASP A 66 2.93 4.66 8.60
C ASP A 66 1.78 4.55 7.58
N ILE A 67 0.79 5.44 7.67
CA ILE A 67 -0.37 5.53 6.78
C ILE A 67 -0.65 6.98 6.42
N MET A 68 -0.94 7.22 5.15
CA MET A 68 -1.05 8.56 4.58
C MET A 68 -2.10 8.62 3.46
N LEU A 69 -2.79 9.75 3.38
CA LEU A 69 -3.66 10.13 2.27
C LEU A 69 -2.98 11.18 1.40
N LEU A 70 -3.03 10.97 0.09
CA LEU A 70 -2.52 11.87 -0.93
C LEU A 70 -3.66 12.36 -1.79
N ARG A 71 -3.83 13.70 -1.86
CA ARG A 71 -4.86 14.33 -2.68
C ARG A 71 -4.37 14.55 -4.11
N LEU A 72 -5.15 14.11 -5.07
CA LEU A 72 -4.92 14.35 -6.49
C LEU A 72 -5.43 15.73 -6.89
N GLN A 73 -4.68 16.41 -7.76
CA GLN A 73 -5.06 17.73 -8.27
C GLN A 73 -6.41 17.73 -8.99
N ARG A 74 -6.77 16.62 -9.65
CA ARG A 74 -8.04 16.46 -10.37
C ARG A 74 -8.67 15.09 -10.06
N PRO A 75 -10.00 14.96 -10.11
CA PRO A 75 -10.68 13.68 -9.99
C PRO A 75 -10.30 12.72 -11.11
N VAL A 76 -10.16 11.45 -10.75
CA VAL A 76 -10.00 10.32 -11.65
C VAL A 76 -11.38 9.79 -12.01
N THR A 77 -11.66 9.65 -13.30
CA THR A 77 -12.97 9.23 -13.82
C THR A 77 -12.91 7.90 -14.59
N ASN A 78 -11.71 7.42 -14.93
CA ASN A 78 -11.47 6.25 -15.79
C ASN A 78 -10.91 5.03 -15.02
N VAL A 79 -10.91 5.11 -13.68
CA VAL A 79 -10.50 4.04 -12.75
C VAL A 79 -11.47 4.06 -11.58
N ASN A 80 -12.04 2.89 -11.25
CA ASN A 80 -12.89 2.76 -10.08
C ASN A 80 -12.01 2.73 -8.82
N PRO A 81 -12.30 3.56 -7.81
CA PRO A 81 -11.65 3.42 -6.51
C PRO A 81 -11.92 2.05 -5.88
N VAL A 82 -10.94 1.51 -5.16
CA VAL A 82 -11.13 0.30 -4.36
C VAL A 82 -12.07 0.61 -3.19
N PRO A 83 -13.09 -0.23 -2.93
CA PRO A 83 -13.99 -0.01 -1.81
C PRO A 83 -13.27 -0.09 -0.47
N LEU A 84 -13.65 0.81 0.44
CA LEU A 84 -13.23 0.78 1.83
C LEU A 84 -13.85 -0.43 2.58
N PRO A 85 -13.17 -0.95 3.61
CA PRO A 85 -13.59 -2.17 4.29
C PRO A 85 -14.84 -1.96 5.15
N ASN A 86 -15.67 -3.01 5.25
CA ASN A 86 -16.72 -3.08 6.27
C ASN A 86 -16.14 -3.66 7.57
N CYS A 87 -15.73 -2.77 8.48
CA CYS A 87 -15.10 -3.12 9.75
C CYS A 87 -16.09 -3.29 10.92
N ASN A 88 -17.39 -3.10 10.68
CA ASN A 88 -18.42 -3.24 11.71
C ASN A 88 -18.82 -4.71 11.92
N ASN A 89 -18.49 -5.59 10.97
CA ASN A 89 -18.72 -7.02 11.07
C ASN A 89 -17.39 -7.77 11.13
N ILE A 90 -17.12 -8.41 12.27
CA ILE A 90 -15.88 -9.17 12.50
C ILE A 90 -15.65 -10.28 11.46
N ASN A 91 -16.72 -10.85 10.91
CA ASN A 91 -16.63 -11.90 9.89
C ASN A 91 -16.13 -11.37 8.53
N ASN A 92 -16.13 -10.04 8.33
CA ASN A 92 -15.60 -9.42 7.12
C ASN A 92 -14.11 -9.03 7.27
N ILE A 93 -13.56 -9.07 8.48
CA ILE A 93 -12.17 -8.68 8.75
C ILE A 93 -11.28 -9.91 8.55
N PRO A 94 -10.16 -9.80 7.80
CA PRO A 94 -9.25 -10.93 7.63
C PRO A 94 -8.60 -11.30 8.97
N ASN A 95 -8.76 -12.56 9.35
CA ASN A 95 -8.25 -13.18 10.57
C ASN A 95 -7.05 -14.09 10.27
N THR A 96 -6.36 -14.54 11.32
CA THR A 96 -5.25 -15.49 11.16
C THR A 96 -5.69 -16.72 10.37
N GLY A 97 -4.94 -17.06 9.32
CA GLY A 97 -5.25 -18.15 8.40
C GLY A 97 -5.96 -17.71 7.12
N ASP A 98 -6.59 -16.54 7.10
CA ASP A 98 -7.25 -16.03 5.90
C ASP A 98 -6.23 -15.66 4.82
N ARG A 99 -6.69 -15.79 3.56
CA ARG A 99 -5.91 -15.46 2.36
C ARG A 99 -6.25 -14.05 1.91
N VAL A 100 -5.22 -13.23 1.75
CA VAL A 100 -5.34 -11.85 1.25
C VAL A 100 -4.52 -11.68 -0.03
N GLN A 101 -4.95 -10.77 -0.88
CA GLN A 101 -4.35 -10.53 -2.19
C GLN A 101 -3.51 -9.26 -2.19
N LEU A 102 -2.29 -9.36 -2.68
CA LEU A 102 -1.39 -8.24 -2.90
C LEU A 102 -1.04 -8.18 -4.39
N ALA A 103 -0.82 -6.97 -4.89
CA ALA A 103 -0.35 -6.75 -6.25
C ALA A 103 0.69 -5.65 -6.30
N GLY A 104 1.72 -5.83 -7.13
CA GLY A 104 2.85 -4.91 -7.21
C GLY A 104 3.71 -5.10 -8.45
N GLU A 105 4.54 -4.10 -8.72
CA GLU A 105 5.58 -4.13 -9.76
C GLU A 105 6.99 -4.00 -9.15
N ALA A 106 7.17 -4.36 -7.88
CA ALA A 106 8.50 -4.40 -7.28
C ALA A 106 9.34 -5.57 -7.80
N ALA A 107 10.62 -5.59 -7.39
CA ALA A 107 11.56 -6.63 -7.76
C ALA A 107 11.10 -8.04 -7.35
N THR A 108 11.25 -8.99 -8.27
CA THR A 108 10.87 -10.41 -8.08
C THR A 108 12.07 -11.33 -7.88
N THR A 109 13.29 -10.79 -7.94
CA THR A 109 14.54 -11.56 -7.88
C THR A 109 15.36 -11.19 -6.66
N THR A 110 15.97 -12.20 -6.02
CA THR A 110 16.90 -12.06 -4.90
C THR A 110 18.32 -12.41 -5.33
N GLY A 111 19.30 -11.96 -4.54
CA GLY A 111 20.68 -12.41 -4.62
C GLY A 111 20.91 -13.70 -3.83
N PRO A 112 22.18 -14.15 -3.73
CA PRO A 112 22.55 -15.34 -2.94
C PRO A 112 22.01 -15.26 -1.51
N ASN A 113 21.59 -16.41 -0.96
CA ASN A 113 21.02 -16.53 0.39
C ASN A 113 19.80 -15.62 0.62
N ASN A 114 18.95 -15.47 -0.38
CA ASN A 114 17.75 -14.62 -0.37
C ASN A 114 18.04 -13.13 -0.09
N ARG A 115 19.27 -12.66 -0.25
CA ARG A 115 19.60 -11.27 0.00
C ARG A 115 18.83 -10.36 -0.96
N ARG A 116 18.13 -9.36 -0.43
CA ARG A 116 17.44 -8.36 -1.24
C ARG A 116 18.45 -7.55 -2.03
N VAL A 117 18.17 -7.33 -3.30
CA VAL A 117 19.05 -6.57 -4.20
C VAL A 117 18.44 -5.19 -4.40
N PRO A 118 19.08 -4.12 -3.90
CA PRO A 118 18.66 -2.75 -4.21
C PRO A 118 18.70 -2.53 -5.72
N ASN A 119 17.67 -1.87 -6.27
CA ASN A 119 17.54 -1.58 -7.71
C ASN A 119 17.51 -2.83 -8.61
N ALA A 120 17.03 -3.96 -8.11
CA ALA A 120 16.75 -5.12 -8.97
C ALA A 120 15.76 -4.74 -10.10
N PRO A 121 15.86 -5.41 -11.28
CA PRO A 121 14.97 -5.13 -12.39
C PRO A 121 13.50 -5.25 -12.00
N ILE A 122 12.70 -4.27 -12.44
CA ILE A 122 11.25 -4.30 -12.29
C ILE A 122 10.67 -5.31 -13.30
N PRO A 123 9.76 -6.21 -12.87
CA PRO A 123 9.13 -7.17 -13.78
C PRO A 123 8.38 -6.46 -14.92
N PRO A 124 8.27 -7.10 -16.10
CA PRO A 124 7.55 -6.52 -17.25
C PRO A 124 6.03 -6.48 -17.04
N HIS A 125 5.50 -7.27 -16.12
CA HIS A 125 4.08 -7.41 -15.84
C HIS A 125 3.80 -7.27 -14.34
N LEU A 126 2.56 -6.90 -14.01
CA LEU A 126 2.07 -6.86 -12.63
C LEU A 126 2.19 -8.23 -11.99
N GLN A 127 2.71 -8.28 -10.78
CA GLN A 127 2.77 -9.48 -9.97
C GLN A 127 1.59 -9.48 -9.00
N CYS A 128 0.89 -10.59 -8.91
CA CYS A 128 -0.20 -10.79 -7.97
C CYS A 128 0.11 -12.01 -7.11
N VAL A 129 -0.06 -11.88 -5.79
CA VAL A 129 0.22 -12.95 -4.84
C VAL A 129 -0.88 -13.05 -3.79
N ASP A 130 -1.24 -14.30 -3.45
CA ASP A 130 -1.98 -14.58 -2.23
C ASP A 130 -1.01 -14.77 -1.07
N MET A 131 -1.29 -14.11 0.05
CA MET A 131 -0.54 -14.20 1.30
C MET A 131 -1.46 -14.67 2.41
N THR A 132 -0.92 -15.37 3.41
CA THR A 132 -1.68 -15.82 4.58
C THR A 132 -1.50 -14.85 5.73
N VAL A 133 -2.60 -14.41 6.36
CA VAL A 133 -2.54 -13.59 7.59
C VAL A 133 -2.02 -14.43 8.74
N ARG A 134 -1.00 -13.92 9.45
CA ARG A 134 -0.35 -14.63 10.56
C ARG A 134 -0.84 -14.14 11.91
N GLY A 135 -1.05 -12.84 12.04
CA GLY A 135 -1.74 -12.30 13.21
C GLY A 135 -1.60 -10.80 13.36
N ARG A 136 -2.14 -10.30 14.46
CA ARG A 136 -2.02 -8.92 14.90
C ARG A 136 -1.13 -8.90 16.14
N PRO A 137 0.01 -8.20 16.15
CA PRO A 137 0.85 -8.11 17.32
C PRO A 137 0.06 -7.52 18.49
N ARG A 138 0.10 -8.19 19.65
CA ARG A 138 -0.68 -7.82 20.85
C ARG A 138 -0.48 -6.37 21.31
N TYR A 139 0.68 -5.79 21.03
CA TYR A 139 1.04 -4.42 21.43
C TYR A 139 0.88 -3.38 20.30
N PHE A 140 0.55 -3.82 19.09
CA PHE A 140 0.38 -2.97 17.92
C PHE A 140 -0.90 -3.37 17.18
N GLU A 141 -2.04 -3.05 17.77
CA GLU A 141 -3.36 -3.41 17.22
C GLU A 141 -3.71 -2.74 15.88
N HIS A 142 -2.85 -1.82 15.41
CA HIS A 142 -2.97 -1.08 14.17
C HIS A 142 -2.17 -1.67 13.01
N ILE A 143 -1.54 -2.82 13.21
CA ILE A 143 -0.89 -3.59 12.15
C ILE A 143 -1.31 -5.07 12.20
N PHE A 144 -1.19 -5.73 11.06
CA PHE A 144 -1.23 -7.19 10.96
C PHE A 144 -0.09 -7.67 10.07
N SER A 145 0.28 -8.93 10.23
CA SER A 145 1.36 -9.55 9.48
C SER A 145 0.84 -10.62 8.51
N VAL A 146 1.56 -10.77 7.40
CA VAL A 146 1.27 -11.78 6.38
C VAL A 146 2.55 -12.50 5.95
N SER A 147 2.44 -13.77 5.57
CA SER A 147 3.55 -14.50 4.95
C SER A 147 3.10 -15.70 4.14
N GLU A 148 3.88 -16.06 3.14
CA GLU A 148 3.72 -17.25 2.33
C GLU A 148 5.10 -17.77 1.91
N PRO A 149 5.34 -19.09 1.81
CA PRO A 149 6.59 -19.62 1.30
C PRO A 149 6.91 -19.07 -0.10
N ASN A 150 8.15 -18.62 -0.29
CA ASN A 150 8.67 -18.10 -1.56
C ASN A 150 7.92 -16.87 -2.12
N ARG A 151 7.17 -16.14 -1.29
CA ARG A 151 6.53 -14.88 -1.66
C ARG A 151 6.79 -13.83 -0.59
N ASP A 152 7.03 -12.61 -1.03
CA ASP A 152 7.35 -11.50 -0.13
C ASP A 152 6.97 -10.17 -0.78
N VAL A 153 6.93 -9.12 0.04
CA VAL A 153 6.88 -7.74 -0.45
C VAL A 153 8.30 -7.20 -0.58
N CYS A 154 8.55 -6.40 -1.61
CA CYS A 154 9.88 -5.92 -1.96
C CYS A 154 9.94 -4.39 -2.08
N PHE A 155 11.16 -3.87 -2.29
CA PHE A 155 11.37 -2.44 -2.56
C PHE A 155 10.54 -2.01 -3.78
N GLY A 156 9.56 -1.15 -3.55
CA GLY A 156 8.58 -0.72 -4.56
C GLY A 156 7.14 -1.02 -4.19
N ASP A 157 6.89 -2.05 -3.37
CA ASP A 157 5.53 -2.48 -2.99
C ASP A 157 4.97 -1.69 -1.80
N SER A 158 5.83 -1.04 -1.01
CA SER A 158 5.43 -0.18 0.10
C SER A 158 4.32 0.79 -0.32
N GLY A 159 3.28 0.91 0.51
CA GLY A 159 2.09 1.70 0.23
C GLY A 159 1.05 1.02 -0.64
N GLY A 160 1.35 -0.14 -1.23
CA GLY A 160 0.38 -0.96 -1.98
C GLY A 160 -0.77 -1.47 -1.10
N GLY A 161 -1.91 -1.73 -1.72
CA GLY A 161 -3.11 -2.24 -1.02
C GLY A 161 -3.07 -3.74 -0.78
N VAL A 162 -3.65 -4.16 0.34
CA VAL A 162 -3.92 -5.56 0.68
C VAL A 162 -5.43 -5.78 0.60
N ILE A 163 -5.85 -6.66 -0.30
CA ILE A 163 -7.25 -6.88 -0.65
C ILE A 163 -7.78 -8.16 0.00
N PHE A 164 -8.97 -8.06 0.59
CA PHE A 164 -9.74 -9.19 1.10
C PHE A 164 -11.22 -8.97 0.76
N ASN A 165 -11.88 -9.97 0.19
CA ASN A 165 -13.28 -9.88 -0.26
C ASN A 165 -13.57 -8.61 -1.09
N ASN A 166 -12.69 -8.30 -2.05
CA ASN A 166 -12.77 -7.13 -2.95
C ASN A 166 -12.73 -5.75 -2.27
N MET A 167 -12.31 -5.66 -1.01
CA MET A 167 -12.13 -4.42 -0.26
C MET A 167 -10.70 -4.29 0.24
N ILE A 168 -10.25 -3.06 0.49
CA ILE A 168 -8.90 -2.80 1.01
C ILE A 168 -8.86 -2.93 2.53
N TYR A 169 -8.15 -3.92 3.06
CA TYR A 169 -8.00 -4.13 4.51
C TYR A 169 -6.61 -3.79 5.03
N GLY A 170 -5.62 -3.67 4.16
CA GLY A 170 -4.26 -3.31 4.56
C GLY A 170 -3.55 -2.36 3.60
N VAL A 171 -2.53 -1.70 4.12
CA VAL A 171 -1.53 -0.95 3.36
C VAL A 171 -0.17 -1.54 3.67
N ILE A 172 0.61 -1.90 2.66
CA ILE A 172 1.95 -2.48 2.84
C ILE A 172 2.85 -1.44 3.51
N SER A 173 3.32 -1.70 4.73
CA SER A 173 4.28 -0.82 5.42
C SER A 173 5.71 -1.29 5.18
N GLY A 174 5.96 -2.60 5.24
CA GLY A 174 7.29 -3.13 4.97
C GLY A 174 7.46 -4.57 5.43
N VAL A 175 8.69 -4.91 5.79
CA VAL A 175 9.12 -6.26 6.21
C VAL A 175 9.91 -6.19 7.49
N LEU A 176 9.79 -7.23 8.32
CA LEU A 176 10.59 -7.32 9.55
C LEU A 176 12.08 -7.59 9.27
N ASP A 177 12.41 -8.12 8.08
CA ASP A 177 13.80 -8.25 7.58
C ASP A 177 13.97 -7.51 6.25
N GLY A 178 14.65 -6.35 6.31
CA GLY A 178 14.98 -5.54 5.14
C GLY A 178 16.21 -6.02 4.36
N THR A 179 16.90 -7.08 4.82
CA THR A 179 18.13 -7.61 4.22
C THR A 179 17.88 -8.90 3.44
N HIS A 180 17.06 -9.80 3.98
CA HIS A 180 16.75 -11.08 3.34
C HIS A 180 15.25 -11.17 3.03
N ALA A 181 14.92 -11.67 1.85
CA ALA A 181 13.54 -11.95 1.45
C ALA A 181 13.09 -13.33 1.93
N CYS A 182 11.79 -13.51 2.09
CA CYS A 182 11.13 -14.78 2.40
C CYS A 182 11.57 -15.43 3.74
N VAL A 183 12.16 -14.66 4.66
CA VAL A 183 12.62 -15.17 5.97
C VAL A 183 11.75 -14.73 7.14
N ARG A 184 11.02 -13.62 6.99
CA ARG A 184 10.16 -13.02 8.02
C ARG A 184 8.87 -12.53 7.40
N GLU A 185 7.88 -12.28 8.25
CA GLU A 185 6.59 -11.77 7.84
C GLU A 185 6.68 -10.32 7.35
N ALA A 186 5.80 -9.98 6.41
CA ALA A 186 5.57 -8.63 5.97
C ALA A 186 4.51 -7.96 6.85
N ILE A 187 4.65 -6.66 7.11
CA ILE A 187 3.79 -5.87 7.99
C ILE A 187 2.90 -4.94 7.18
N MET A 188 1.62 -4.96 7.55
CA MET A 188 0.56 -4.20 6.92
C MET A 188 -0.08 -3.27 7.95
N MET A 189 -0.35 -2.02 7.59
CA MET A 189 -1.21 -1.15 8.38
C MET A 189 -2.65 -1.65 8.29
N ASP A 190 -3.33 -1.83 9.43
CA ASP A 190 -4.71 -2.32 9.48
C ASP A 190 -5.69 -1.17 9.18
N VAL A 191 -6.25 -1.13 7.96
CA VAL A 191 -7.11 -0.04 7.48
C VAL A 191 -8.35 0.14 8.36
N CYS A 192 -8.85 -0.92 9.00
CA CYS A 192 -10.00 -0.81 9.88
C CYS A 192 -9.75 0.11 11.08
N ARG A 193 -8.50 0.21 11.56
CA ARG A 193 -8.15 1.11 12.68
C ARG A 193 -8.12 2.59 12.27
N TYR A 194 -8.06 2.87 10.97
CA TYR A 194 -7.94 4.20 10.42
C TYR A 194 -9.21 4.67 9.69
N LEU A 195 -10.21 3.79 9.57
CA LEU A 195 -11.41 4.04 8.76
C LEU A 195 -12.17 5.33 9.15
N PRO A 196 -12.38 5.67 10.45
CA PRO A 196 -13.00 6.94 10.82
C PRO A 196 -12.20 8.16 10.34
N TRP A 197 -10.88 8.14 10.49
CA TRP A 197 -9.99 9.20 10.01
C TRP A 197 -10.00 9.29 8.49
N ILE A 198 -9.92 8.15 7.78
CA ILE A 198 -9.99 8.12 6.32
C ILE A 198 -11.28 8.79 5.84
N ASN A 199 -12.43 8.37 6.38
CA ASN A 199 -13.74 8.93 6.01
C ASN A 199 -13.83 10.43 6.30
N GLN A 200 -13.31 10.89 7.43
CA GLN A 200 -13.29 12.30 7.79
C GLN A 200 -12.49 13.13 6.78
N ILE A 201 -11.32 12.66 6.34
CA ILE A 201 -10.46 13.40 5.42
C ILE A 201 -11.03 13.40 4.00
N ILE A 202 -11.49 12.25 3.50
CA ILE A 202 -11.98 12.16 2.11
C ILE A 202 -13.30 12.89 1.88
N ALA A 203 -14.08 13.13 2.95
CA ALA A 203 -15.31 13.92 2.90
C ALA A 203 -15.06 15.43 2.83
N GLN A 204 -13.83 15.90 3.06
CA GLN A 204 -13.50 17.31 2.94
C GLN A 204 -13.50 17.75 1.46
N PRO A 205 -14.05 18.94 1.16
CA PRO A 205 -14.16 19.44 -0.20
C PRO A 205 -12.82 19.73 -0.87
#